data_AF-A0A958W8U4-F1
#
_entry.id   AF-A0A958W8U4-F1
#
_cell.length_a   1.000
_cell.length_b   1.000
_cell.length_c   1.000
_cell.angle_alpha   90.00
_cell.angle_beta   90.00
_cell.angle_gamma   90.00
#
_symmetry.space_group_name_H-M   'P 1'
#
loop_
_entity.id
_entity.type
_entity.pdbx_description
1 polymer ?
#
loop_
_entity_poly.entity_id
_entity_poly.type
_entity_poly.pdbx_seq_one_letter_code
_entity_poly.pdbx_strand_id
1 'polypeptide(L)' 'MRATTIEESQLIKLPKINNELGSITSINNNSDISFSTKRCYYLYDVPGGSSRGGHAHKNLHQLIIAASGSFDIIINDG' A
#
# COMPACT_ATOMS: atom_id res chain seq x y z
N MET A 1 12.47 -20.07 -6.16
CA MET A 1 11.61 -18.86 -6.12
C MET A 1 12.44 -17.73 -6.68
N ARG A 2 11.89 -16.93 -7.60
CA ARG A 2 12.56 -15.71 -8.08
C ARG A 2 12.62 -14.71 -6.93
N ALA A 3 13.77 -14.08 -6.73
CA ALA A 3 13.88 -12.97 -5.78
C ALA A 3 13.14 -11.77 -6.35
N THR A 4 12.25 -11.17 -5.56
CA THR A 4 11.60 -9.90 -5.88
C THR A 4 12.59 -8.77 -5.58
N THR A 5 12.71 -7.80 -6.48
CA THR A 5 13.54 -6.62 -6.27
C THR A 5 12.69 -5.37 -6.11
N ILE A 6 13.29 -4.30 -5.59
CA ILE A 6 12.69 -2.97 -5.43
C ILE A 6 12.22 -2.39 -6.75
N GLU A 7 12.83 -2.80 -7.87
CA GLU A 7 12.42 -2.41 -9.22
C GLU A 7 11.01 -2.90 -9.57
N GLU A 8 10.53 -3.95 -8.91
CA GLU A 8 9.16 -4.46 -9.04
C GLU A 8 8.15 -3.67 -8.18
N SER A 9 8.62 -2.78 -7.31
CA SER A 9 7.77 -1.89 -6.50
C SER A 9 7.30 -0.69 -7.33
N GLN A 10 6.02 -0.34 -7.19
CA GLN A 10 5.39 0.68 -8.03
C GLN A 10 4.59 1.67 -7.19
N LEU A 11 4.69 2.95 -7.55
CA LEU A 11 3.72 3.94 -7.12
C LEU A 11 2.48 3.82 -8.00
N ILE A 12 1.38 3.35 -7.44
CA ILE A 12 0.14 3.08 -8.17
C ILE A 12 -0.80 4.29 -8.02
N LYS A 13 -1.24 4.84 -9.15
CA LYS A 13 -2.30 5.86 -9.17
C LYS A 13 -3.66 5.16 -9.25
N LEU A 14 -4.38 5.16 -8.14
CA LEU A 14 -5.72 4.57 -8.07
C LEU A 14 -6.78 5.50 -8.68
N PRO A 15 -7.85 4.93 -9.27
CA PRO A 15 -8.95 5.73 -9.79
C PRO A 15 -9.64 6.49 -8.65
N LYS A 16 -9.99 7.75 -8.90
CA LYS A 16 -10.70 8.60 -7.94
C LYS A 16 -11.92 9.19 -8.64
N ILE A 17 -13.09 8.87 -8.12
CA ILE A 17 -14.35 9.51 -8.50
C ILE A 17 -14.59 10.63 -7.50
N ASN A 18 -14.80 11.85 -7.99
CA ASN A 18 -15.03 13.04 -7.18
C ASN A 18 -16.29 13.76 -7.65
N ASN A 19 -17.10 14.22 -6.71
CA ASN A 19 -18.24 15.10 -6.94
C ASN A 19 -18.46 16.01 -5.73
N GLU A 20 -19.55 16.79 -5.75
CA GLU A 20 -19.91 17.72 -4.66
C GLU A 20 -20.12 17.03 -3.29
N LEU A 21 -20.38 15.72 -3.27
CA LEU A 21 -20.56 14.93 -2.05
C LEU A 21 -19.26 14.33 -1.51
N GLY A 22 -18.13 14.52 -2.20
CA GLY A 22 -16.82 14.08 -1.77
C GLY A 22 -16.09 13.23 -2.79
N SER A 23 -15.29 12.26 -2.31
CA SER A 23 -14.45 11.42 -3.16
C SER A 23 -14.49 9.97 -2.74
N ILE A 24 -14.48 9.08 -3.72
CA ILE A 24 -14.40 7.64 -3.53
C ILE A 24 -13.38 7.04 -4.48
N THR A 25 -12.60 6.10 -3.96
CA THR A 25 -11.67 5.26 -4.72
C THR A 25 -12.03 3.83 -4.42
N SER A 26 -12.51 3.10 -5.43
CA SER A 26 -12.68 1.66 -5.38
C SER A 26 -11.37 0.97 -5.76
N ILE A 27 -11.14 -0.21 -5.19
CA ILE A 27 -9.98 -1.05 -5.48
C ILE A 27 -10.49 -2.45 -5.73
N ASN A 28 -10.34 -2.91 -6.97
CA ASN A 28 -10.82 -4.21 -7.41
C ASN A 28 -9.65 -5.16 -7.63
N ASN A 29 -9.74 -6.34 -7.03
CA ASN A 29 -8.77 -7.42 -7.25
C ASN A 29 -8.70 -7.77 -8.74
N ASN A 30 -7.50 -8.08 -9.22
CA ASN A 30 -7.23 -8.50 -10.60
C ASN A 30 -7.59 -7.45 -11.68
N SER A 31 -7.78 -6.19 -11.28
CA SER A 31 -7.96 -5.05 -12.17
C SER A 31 -7.03 -3.92 -11.74
N ASP A 32 -7.27 -3.33 -10.57
CA ASP A 32 -6.50 -2.19 -10.06
C ASP A 32 -5.19 -2.63 -9.39
N ILE A 33 -5.14 -3.89 -8.96
CA ILE A 33 -3.98 -4.55 -8.39
C ILE A 33 -3.77 -5.95 -9.00
N SER A 34 -2.51 -6.34 -9.15
CA SER A 34 -2.08 -7.61 -9.76
C SER A 34 -2.11 -8.81 -8.80
N PHE A 35 -2.70 -8.65 -7.60
CA PHE A 35 -2.86 -9.71 -6.62
C PHE A 35 -4.25 -9.65 -5.97
N SER A 36 -4.68 -10.78 -5.40
CA SER A 36 -5.94 -10.85 -4.67
C SER A 36 -5.75 -10.48 -3.20
N THR A 37 -6.47 -9.46 -2.74
CA THR A 37 -6.49 -9.05 -1.33
C THR A 37 -7.15 -10.13 -0.48
N LYS A 38 -6.40 -10.68 0.48
CA LYS A 38 -6.89 -11.68 1.44
C LYS A 38 -7.14 -11.11 2.84
N ARG A 39 -6.58 -9.92 3.13
CA ARG A 39 -6.66 -9.26 4.42
C ARG A 39 -6.46 -7.75 4.25
N CYS A 40 -7.25 -6.97 4.98
CA CYS A 40 -7.07 -5.52 5.15
C CYS A 40 -6.77 -5.25 6.63
N TYR A 41 -5.93 -4.28 6.91
CA TYR A 41 -5.63 -3.82 8.27
C TYR A 41 -5.27 -2.33 8.22
N TYR A 42 -5.57 -1.64 9.31
CA TYR A 42 -5.34 -0.21 9.45
C TYR A 42 -4.26 0.03 10.50
N LEU A 43 -3.31 0.90 10.18
CA LEU A 43 -2.40 1.48 11.14
C LEU A 43 -2.91 2.89 11.41
N TYR A 44 -3.23 3.18 12.67
CA TYR A 44 -3.76 4.46 13.12
C TYR A 44 -3.12 4.83 14.45
N ASP A 45 -3.22 6.11 14.82
CA ASP A 45 -2.63 6.70 16.03
C ASP A 45 -1.13 6.42 16.21
N VAL A 46 -0.40 6.39 15.09
CA VAL A 46 1.06 6.28 15.09
C VAL A 46 1.65 7.64 15.46
N PRO A 47 2.42 7.77 16.55
CA PRO A 47 2.98 9.06 16.96
C PRO A 47 3.88 9.68 15.89
N GLY A 48 3.80 11.00 15.72
CA GLY A 48 4.67 11.73 14.79
C GLY A 48 6.15 11.49 15.09
N GLY A 49 6.95 11.27 14.04
CA GLY A 49 8.38 10.97 14.16
C GLY A 49 8.71 9.53 14.58
N SER A 50 7.70 8.70 14.88
CA SER A 50 7.93 7.27 15.12
C SER A 50 8.14 6.50 13.82
N SER A 51 8.85 5.38 13.91
CA SER A 51 9.08 4.45 12.80
C SER A 51 8.50 3.08 13.14
N ARG A 52 7.98 2.37 12.14
CA ARG A 52 7.52 0.97 12.25
C ARG A 52 7.95 0.20 11.03
N GLY A 53 8.07 -1.12 11.15
CA GLY A 53 8.51 -1.99 10.05
C GLY A 53 9.74 -2.79 10.43
N GLY A 54 10.79 -2.72 9.60
CA GLY A 54 12.05 -3.43 9.83
C GLY A 54 11.95 -4.94 9.65
N HIS A 55 11.01 -5.42 8.83
CA HIS A 55 10.82 -6.82 8.53
C HIS A 55 10.48 -7.04 7.06
N ALA A 56 10.84 -8.21 6.55
CA ALA A 56 10.48 -8.68 5.22
C ALA A 56 9.43 -9.78 5.31
N HIS A 57 8.63 -9.91 4.25
CA HIS A 57 7.67 -11.00 4.12
C HIS A 57 8.09 -11.96 3.00
N LYS A 58 7.95 -13.26 3.23
CA LYS A 58 8.35 -14.30 2.25
C LYS A 58 7.43 -14.33 1.02
N ASN A 59 6.11 -14.23 1.22
CA ASN A 59 5.10 -14.48 0.18
C ASN A 59 3.99 -13.39 0.14
N LEU A 60 4.18 -12.26 0.82
CA LEU A 60 3.14 -11.24 0.94
C LEU A 60 3.35 -10.14 -0.11
N HIS A 61 2.30 -9.88 -0.89
CA HIS A 61 2.17 -8.67 -1.70
C HIS A 61 1.32 -7.66 -0.94
N GLN A 62 1.73 -6.39 -0.94
CA GLN A 62 1.07 -5.33 -0.16
C GLN A 62 0.80 -4.12 -1.04
N LEU A 63 -0.42 -3.59 -0.94
CA LEU A 63 -0.76 -2.24 -1.36
C LEU A 63 -0.83 -1.39 -0.08
N ILE A 64 -0.03 -0.33 -0.04
CA ILE A 64 0.04 0.58 1.11
C ILE A 64 -0.58 1.91 0.71
N ILE A 65 -1.54 2.40 1.50
CA ILE A 65 -2.28 3.63 1.22
C ILE A 65 -2.27 4.52 2.46
N ALA A 66 -1.84 5.77 2.29
CA ALA A 66 -2.10 6.82 3.27
C ALA A 66 -3.56 7.25 3.19
N ALA A 67 -4.43 6.59 3.96
CA ALA A 67 -5.86 6.90 4.00
C ALA A 67 -6.13 8.33 4.52
N SER A 68 -5.26 8.84 5.38
CA SER A 68 -5.23 10.22 5.85
C SER A 68 -3.79 10.61 6.19
N GLY A 69 -3.43 11.88 5.96
CA GLY A 69 -2.08 12.39 6.17
C GLY A 69 -1.06 11.83 5.17
N SER A 70 0.18 11.69 5.61
CA SER A 70 1.30 11.18 4.82
C SER A 70 2.32 10.48 5.72
N PHE A 71 3.17 9.66 5.11
CA PHE A 71 4.31 9.01 5.75
C PHE A 71 5.34 8.62 4.70
N ASP A 72 6.57 8.39 5.15
CA ASP A 72 7.66 7.88 4.32
C ASP A 72 7.69 6.35 4.37
N ILE A 73 8.05 5.74 3.23
CA ILE A 73 8.30 4.31 3.12
C ILE A 73 9.74 4.11 2.69
N ILE A 74 10.48 3.31 3.45
CA ILE A 74 11.83 2.85 3.10
C ILE A 74 11.73 1.35 2.80
N ILE A 75 12.14 0.95 1.59
CA ILE A 75 12.14 -0.44 1.11
C ILE A 75 13.52 -0.81 0.57
N ASN A 76 13.85 -2.10 0.63
CA ASN A 76 15.06 -2.71 0.07
C ASN A 76 14.73 -4.15 -0.41
N ASP A 77 15.70 -4.84 -1.02
CA ASP A 77 15.53 -6.18 -1.60
C ASP A 77 15.52 -7.33 -0.56
N GLY A 78 15.41 -7.01 0.73
CA GLY A 78 15.44 -7.95 1.85
C GLY A 78 16.79 -8.05 2.53
#